data_AF-A0AAV0VVZ7-F1
#
_entry.id   AF-A0AAV0VVZ7-F1
#
_cell.length_a   1.000
_cell.length_b   1.000
_cell.length_c   1.000
_cell.angle_alpha   90.00
_cell.angle_beta   90.00
_cell.angle_gamma   90.00
#
_symmetry.space_group_name_H-M   'P 1'
#
loop_
_entity.id
_entity.type
_entity.pdbx_description
1 polymer ?
#
loop_
_entity_poly.entity_id
_entity_poly.type
_entity_poly.pdbx_seq_one_letter_code
_entity_poly.pdbx_strand_id
1 'polypeptide(L)' 'MPMTCCVEKCSSRGNRKANSPGKLHFFGFPSDEVKKQMWVKAIKRENFVPTRYSKICSKHFTNNDFYQGYFRKFD' A
#
# COMPACT_ATOMS: atom_id res chain seq x y z
N MET A 1 -9.46 14.07 1.93
CA MET A 1 -8.05 13.79 2.24
C MET A 1 -7.40 13.10 1.05
N PRO A 2 -6.32 13.67 0.48
CA PRO A 2 -5.54 12.99 -0.55
C PRO A 2 -4.88 11.74 0.06
N MET A 3 -4.97 10.59 -0.60
CA MET A 3 -4.21 9.41 -0.18
C MET A 3 -2.77 9.58 -0.67
N THR A 4 -1.77 9.55 0.20
CA THR A 4 -0.36 9.66 -0.20
C THR A 4 0.37 8.38 0.15
N CYS A 5 1.31 7.97 -0.71
CA CYS A 5 2.19 6.87 -0.37
C CYS A 5 3.08 7.27 0.81
N CYS A 6 3.21 6.37 1.78
CA CYS A 6 4.01 6.60 2.99
C CYS A 6 5.49 6.23 2.84
N VAL A 7 5.85 5.60 1.71
CA VAL A 7 7.22 5.22 1.39
C VAL A 7 8.05 6.47 1.12
N GLU A 8 9.28 6.50 1.66
CA GLU A 8 10.18 7.62 1.43
C GLU A 8 10.47 7.82 -0.06
N LYS A 9 10.56 9.09 -0.48
CA LYS A 9 10.76 9.50 -1.88
C LYS A 9 9.65 9.08 -2.86
N CYS A 10 8.53 8.53 -2.38
CA CYS A 10 7.40 8.23 -3.25
C CYS A 10 6.42 9.41 -3.36
N SER A 11 6.46 10.11 -4.50
CA SER A 11 5.53 11.20 -4.82
C SER A 11 4.15 10.70 -5.30
N SER A 12 3.83 9.42 -5.13
CA SER A 12 2.56 8.86 -5.58
C SER A 12 1.41 9.37 -4.71
N ARG A 13 0.50 10.11 -5.35
CA ARG A 13 -0.72 10.63 -4.76
C ARG A 13 -1.93 9.95 -5.38
N GLY A 14 -2.82 9.45 -4.53
CA GLY A 14 -4.09 8.88 -4.92
C GLY A 14 -5.02 9.98 -5.35
N ASN A 15 -5.37 9.96 -6.64
CA ASN A 15 -6.40 10.83 -7.18
C ASN A 15 -7.76 10.31 -6.73
N ARG A 16 -8.64 11.19 -6.24
CA ARG A 16 -10.02 10.83 -5.85
C ARG A 16 -10.88 10.43 -7.06
N LYS A 17 -10.46 10.77 -8.28
CA LYS A 17 -11.18 10.41 -9.50
C LYS A 17 -10.96 8.93 -9.82
N ALA A 18 -12.03 8.14 -9.65
CA ALA A 18 -12.02 6.68 -9.77
C ALA A 18 -11.56 6.15 -11.16
N ASN A 19 -11.57 7.01 -12.19
CA ASN A 19 -11.35 6.68 -13.60
C ASN A 19 -10.20 7.46 -14.27
N SER A 20 -9.20 7.93 -13.52
CA SER A 20 -8.00 8.52 -14.15
C SER A 20 -7.08 7.43 -14.72
N PRO A 21 -6.60 7.56 -15.98
CA PRO A 21 -5.58 6.67 -16.52
C PRO A 21 -4.31 6.77 -15.65
N GLY A 22 -3.76 5.63 -15.20
CA GLY A 22 -2.66 5.57 -14.24
C GLY A 22 -3.07 5.38 -12.77
N LYS A 23 -4.24 4.78 -12.51
CA LYS A 23 -4.75 4.50 -11.15
C LYS A 23 -3.78 3.61 -10.37
N LEU A 24 -3.18 4.17 -9.32
CA LEU A 24 -2.42 3.42 -8.34
C LEU A 24 -3.34 2.87 -7.27
N HIS A 25 -3.14 1.61 -6.90
CA HIS A 25 -3.83 1.00 -5.76
C HIS A 25 -3.07 1.37 -4.49
N PHE A 26 -3.80 1.72 -3.43
CA PHE A 26 -3.23 2.10 -2.14
C PHE A 26 -3.59 1.03 -1.11
N PHE A 27 -2.59 0.30 -0.65
CA PHE A 27 -2.74 -0.78 0.32
C PHE A 27 -2.48 -0.25 1.72
N GLY A 28 -3.35 -0.63 2.67
CA GLY A 28 -3.10 -0.39 4.09
C GLY A 28 -2.12 -1.40 4.65
N PHE A 29 -1.57 -1.10 5.83
CA PHE A 29 -0.79 -2.08 6.56
C PHE A 29 -1.68 -3.27 6.96
N PRO A 30 -1.15 -4.49 6.89
CA PRO A 30 -1.87 -5.67 7.33
C PRO A 30 -2.14 -5.63 8.83
N SER A 31 -3.19 -6.35 9.26
CA SER A 31 -3.47 -6.54 10.69
C SER A 31 -2.40 -7.41 11.36
N ASP A 32 -1.83 -8.36 10.61
CA ASP A 32 -0.73 -9.21 11.07
C ASP A 32 0.48 -8.38 11.51
N GLU A 33 0.85 -8.48 12.78
CA GLU A 33 1.95 -7.70 13.35
C GLU A 33 3.29 -8.03 12.70
N VAL A 34 3.56 -9.32 12.42
CA VAL A 34 4.79 -9.77 11.74
C VAL A 34 4.92 -9.13 10.37
N LYS A 35 3.88 -9.20 9.54
CA LYS A 35 3.89 -8.58 8.19
C LYS A 35 3.96 -7.06 8.28
N LYS A 36 3.27 -6.45 9.25
CA LYS A 36 3.32 -5.01 9.50
C LYS A 36 4.76 -4.56 9.83
N GLN A 37 5.45 -5.28 10.71
CA GLN A 37 6.86 -5.01 11.03
C GLN A 37 7.77 -5.18 9.81
N MET A 38 7.55 -6.22 8.99
CA MET A 38 8.31 -6.40 7.74
C MET A 38 8.12 -5.20 6.80
N TRP A 39 6.89 -4.71 6.64
CA TRP A 39 6.60 -3.52 5.82
C TRP A 39 7.25 -2.26 6.39
N VAL A 40 7.18 -2.04 7.70
CA VAL A 40 7.85 -0.90 8.37
C VAL A 40 9.36 -0.95 8.16
N LYS A 41 9.98 -2.14 8.31
CA LYS A 41 11.40 -2.35 8.02
C LYS A 41 11.74 -2.08 6.55
N ALA A 42 10.88 -2.51 5.63
CA ALA A 42 11.08 -2.31 4.19
C ALA A 42 10.99 -0.83 3.77
N ILE A 43 10.19 -0.02 4.47
CA ILE A 43 10.11 1.43 4.24
C ILE A 43 11.41 2.14 4.63
N LYS A 44 12.24 1.51 5.48
CA LYS A 44 13.54 2.04 5.96
C LYS A 44 13.45 3.45 6.55
N ARG A 45 12.33 3.78 7.18
CA ARG A 45 12.12 5.08 7.82
C ARG A 45 12.27 4.96 9.32
N GLU A 46 13.20 5.73 9.88
CA GLU A 46 13.43 5.78 11.31
C GLU A 46 12.20 6.32 12.05
N ASN A 47 11.84 5.69 13.18
CA ASN A 47 10.70 6.05 14.03
C ASN A 47 9.34 6.12 13.31
N PHE A 48 9.18 5.37 12.22
CA PHE A 48 7.93 5.34 11.48
C PHE A 48 6.88 4.45 12.16
N VAL A 49 5.79 5.06 12.63
CA VAL A 49 4.63 4.35 13.16
C VAL A 49 3.51 4.33 12.12
N PRO A 50 3.17 3.16 11.53
CA PRO A 50 2.08 3.07 10.57
C PRO A 50 0.74 3.35 11.25
N THR A 51 -0.02 4.29 10.68
CA THR A 51 -1.37 4.63 11.12
C THR A 51 -2.42 4.02 10.17
N ARG A 52 -3.70 4.09 10.52
CA ARG A 52 -4.81 3.68 9.63
C ARG A 52 -4.83 4.44 8.29
N TYR A 53 -4.24 5.63 8.25
CA TYR A 53 -4.13 6.47 7.06
C TYR A 53 -2.84 6.23 6.28
N SER A 54 -1.87 5.51 6.86
CA SER A 54 -0.63 5.17 6.18
C SER A 54 -0.92 4.12 5.12
N LYS A 55 -0.74 4.50 3.85
CA LYS A 55 -0.95 3.64 2.70
C LYS A 55 0.32 3.52 1.87
N ILE A 56 0.50 2.38 1.21
CA ILE A 56 1.60 2.13 0.27
C ILE A 56 0.99 1.94 -1.12
N CYS A 57 1.54 2.60 -2.14
CA CYS A 57 1.03 2.45 -3.50
C CYS A 57 1.50 1.15 -4.17
N SER A 58 0.75 0.68 -5.16
CA SER A 58 1.03 -0.56 -5.91
C SER A 58 2.42 -0.61 -6.55
N LYS A 59 3.09 0.53 -6.77
CA LYS A 59 4.45 0.58 -7.32
C LYS A 59 5.52 -0.06 -6.43
N HIS A 60 5.24 -0.21 -5.14
CA HIS A 60 6.17 -0.82 -4.18
C HIS A 60 5.91 -2.30 -3.95
N PHE A 61 4.93 -2.86 -4.65
CA PHE A 61 4.64 -4.29 -4.63
C PHE A 61 5.04 -4.87 -5.98
N THR A 62 5.70 -6.00 -5.95
CA THR A 62 5.94 -6.80 -7.14
C THR A 62 4.74 -7.70 -7.40
N ASN A 63 4.65 -8.27 -8.60
CA ASN A 63 3.55 -9.18 -8.91
C ASN A 63 3.51 -10.41 -7.98
N ASN A 64 4.66 -10.79 -7.41
CA ASN A 64 4.80 -11.89 -6.47
C ASN A 64 4.33 -11.55 -5.04
N ASP A 65 4.19 -10.27 -4.71
CA ASP A 65 3.63 -9.83 -3.43
C ASP A 65 2.09 -9.94 -3.41
N PHE A 66 1.48 -10.13 -4.58
CA PHE A 66 0.07 -10.41 -4.72
C PHE A 66 -0.14 -11.91 -4.77
N TYR A 67 -0.98 -12.44 -3.88
CA TYR A 67 -1.47 -13.80 -4.03
C TYR A 67 -2.29 -13.88 -5.32
N GLN A 68 -1.77 -14.56 -6.35
CA GLN A 68 -2.55 -15.01 -7.49
C GLN A 68 -3.65 -15.95 -6.97
N GLY A 69 -4.83 -15.41 -6.67
CA GLY A 69 -5.92 -16.26 -6.16
C GLY A 69 -7.11 -15.58 -5.49
N TYR A 70 -7.07 -14.28 -5.16
CA TYR A 70 -8.28 -13.60 -4.65
C TYR A 70 -9.21 -13.15 -5.79
N PHE A 71 -9.58 -14.09 -6.66
CA PHE A 71 -10.84 -14.10 -7.40
C PHE A 71 -11.84 -14.97 -6.61
N ARG A 72 -12.16 -14.63 -5.35
CA ARG A 72 -13.33 -15.22 -4.68
C ARG A 72 -14.58 -14.50 -5.15
N LYS A 73 -15.04 -14.87 -6.36
CA LYS A 73 -16.47 -15.07 -6.58
C LYS A 73 -16.80 -16.33 -5.78
N PHE A 74 -17.32 -16.14 -4.56
CA PHE A 74 -18.15 -17.18 -3.97
C PHE A 74 -19.52 -17.01 -4.61
N ASP A 75 -19.96 -18.07 -5.27
CA ASP A 75 -21.32 -18.28 -5.74
C ASP A 75 -22.33 -18.10 -4.60
#